data_AF-A0A2P8KGT1-F1
#
_entry.id   AF-A0A2P8KGT1-F1
#
_cell.length_a   1.000
_cell.length_b   1.000
_cell.length_c   1.000
_cell.angle_alpha   90.00
_cell.angle_beta   90.00
_cell.angle_gamma   90.00
#
_symmetry.space_group_name_H-M   'P 1'
#
loop_
_entity.id
_entity.type
_entity.pdbx_description
1 polymer ?
#
loop_
_entity_poly.entity_id
_entity_poly.type
_entity_poly.pdbx_seq_one_letter_code
_entity_poly.pdbx_strand_id
1 'polypeptide(L)' 'MVERFFRDISENRIRRDSFTSVPELELAIDLYVEHHNGNPKPFIWTASANDILAKVTRAKAALARSKR' A
#
# COMPACT_ATOMS: atom_id res chain seq x y z
N MET A 1 -3.01 4.54 1.21
CA MET A 1 -1.77 4.47 0.40
C MET A 1 -1.64 3.08 -0.20
N VAL A 2 -1.02 2.97 -1.36
CA VAL A 2 -0.89 1.72 -2.14
C VAL A 2 -0.31 0.56 -1.31
N GLU A 3 0.53 0.86 -0.32
CA GLU A 3 1.09 -0.12 0.62
C GLU A 3 0.01 -0.86 1.44
N ARG A 4 -1.08 -0.16 1.80
CA ARG A 4 -2.21 -0.81 2.50
C ARG A 4 -3.04 -1.67 1.56
N PHE A 5 -3.19 -1.25 0.31
CA PHE A 5 -3.80 -2.09 -0.72
C PHE A 5 -3.01 -3.40 -0.90
N PHE A 6 -1.68 -3.33 -1.03
CA PHE A 6 -0.85 -4.53 -1.15
C PHE A 6 -0.90 -5.44 0.08
N ARG A 7 -0.97 -4.86 1.28
CA ARG A 7 -1.23 -5.63 2.50
C ARG A 7 -2.58 -6.33 2.43
N ASP A 8 -3.64 -5.60 2.08
CA ASP A 8 -5.01 -6.11 2.13
C ASP A 8 -5.25 -7.21 1.08
N ILE A 9 -4.73 -7.10 -0.15
CA ILE A 9 -4.81 -8.19 -1.15
C ILE A 9 -4.00 -9.42 -0.74
N SER A 10 -2.83 -9.21 -0.13
CA SER A 10 -1.98 -10.31 0.34
C SER A 10 -2.67 -11.14 1.43
N GLU A 11 -3.25 -10.46 2.44
CA GLU A 11 -3.89 -11.11 3.59
C GLU A 11 -5.27 -11.70 3.27
N ASN A 12 -6.05 -11.02 2.42
CA ASN A 12 -7.45 -11.38 2.21
C ASN A 12 -7.67 -12.27 0.98
N ARG A 13 -6.77 -12.25 -0.01
CA ARG A 13 -6.92 -13.02 -1.24
C ARG A 13 -5.78 -14.02 -1.45
N ILE A 14 -4.54 -13.56 -1.46
CA ILE A 14 -3.40 -14.40 -1.91
C ILE A 14 -3.04 -15.48 -0.89
N ARG A 15 -2.96 -15.17 0.41
CA ARG A 15 -2.57 -16.15 1.44
C ARG A 15 -3.67 -17.12 1.86
N ARG A 16 -4.93 -16.83 1.52
CA ARG A 16 -6.10 -17.62 1.93
C ARG A 16 -6.53 -18.63 0.88
N ASP A 17 -6.02 -18.51 -0.34
CA ASP A 17 -6.37 -19.37 -1.46
C ASP A 17 -5.15 -20.19 -1.89
N SER A 18 -5.41 -21.28 -2.62
CA SER A 18 -4.36 -22.10 -3.22
C SER A 18 -4.59 -22.17 -4.71
N PHE A 19 -3.63 -21.66 -5.48
CA PHE A 19 -3.71 -21.59 -6.94
C PHE A 19 -3.00 -22.78 -7.58
N THR A 20 -3.66 -23.39 -8.55
CA THR A 20 -3.15 -24.52 -9.33
C THR A 20 -2.32 -24.06 -10.52
N SER A 21 -2.42 -22.79 -10.91
CA SER A 21 -1.69 -22.21 -12.04
C SER A 21 -1.49 -20.69 -11.89
N VAL A 22 -0.54 -20.13 -12.66
CA VAL A 22 -0.32 -18.68 -12.71
C VAL A 22 -1.52 -17.91 -13.27
N PRO A 23 -2.18 -18.33 -14.36
CA PRO A 23 -3.37 -17.64 -14.86
C PRO A 23 -4.51 -17.56 -13.85
N GLU A 24 -4.64 -18.58 -12.99
CA GLU A 24 -5.64 -18.57 -11.91
C GLU A 24 -5.33 -17.51 -10.85
N LEU A 25 -4.05 -17.34 -10.49
CA LEU A 25 -3.59 -16.27 -9.60
C LEU A 25 -3.82 -14.89 -10.21
N GLU A 26 -3.49 -14.72 -11.49
CA GLU A 26 -3.70 -13.46 -12.22
C GLU A 26 -5.18 -13.07 -12.22
N LEU A 27 -6.07 -14.01 -12.57
CA LEU A 27 -7.51 -13.79 -12.53
C LEU A 27 -8.00 -13.43 -11.12
N ALA A 28 -7.48 -14.09 -10.09
CA ALA A 28 -7.85 -13.79 -8.71
C ALA A 28 -7.41 -12.39 -8.26
N ILE A 29 -6.30 -11.87 -8.78
CA ILE A 29 -5.83 -10.50 -8.56
C ILE A 29 -6.73 -9.51 -9.29
N ASP A 30 -7.04 -9.75 -10.57
CA ASP A 30 -7.88 -8.87 -11.38
C ASP A 30 -9.28 -8.70 -10.77
N LEU A 31 -9.91 -9.81 -10.39
CA LEU A 31 -11.21 -9.80 -9.72
C LEU A 31 -11.16 -9.03 -8.38
N TYR A 32 -10.06 -9.14 -7.63
CA TYR A 32 -9.89 -8.40 -6.38
C TYR A 32 -9.77 -6.90 -6.64
N VAL A 33 -9.01 -6.50 -7.68
CA VAL A 33 -8.84 -5.10 -8.07
C VAL A 33 -10.18 -4.50 -8.53
N GLU A 34 -10.92 -5.20 -9.39
CA GLU A 34 -12.25 -4.76 -9.84
C GLU A 34 -13.22 -4.57 -8.67
N HIS A 35 -13.28 -5.55 -7.76
CA HIS A 35 -14.11 -5.46 -6.57
C HIS A 35 -13.70 -4.29 -5.66
N HIS A 36 -12.39 -4.12 -5.44
CA HIS A 36 -11.86 -3.03 -4.62
C HIS A 36 -12.16 -1.64 -5.22
N ASN A 37 -12.11 -1.53 -6.55
CA ASN A 37 -12.36 -0.29 -7.28
C ASN A 37 -13.86 0.03 -7.44
N GLY A 38 -14.76 -0.94 -7.27
CA GLY A 38 -16.21 -0.73 -7.38
C GLY A 38 -16.81 0.16 -6.28
N ASN A 39 -16.19 0.20 -5.09
CA ASN A 39 -16.50 1.16 -4.03
C ASN A 39 -15.20 1.62 -3.37
N PRO A 40 -14.42 2.47 -4.06
CA PRO A 40 -13.08 2.78 -3.63
C PRO A 40 -13.17 3.60 -2.35
N LYS A 41 -12.61 3.08 -1.24
CA LYS A 41 -12.45 3.90 -0.04
C LYS A 41 -11.46 5.01 -0.37
N PRO A 42 -11.89 6.28 -0.43
CA PRO A 42 -11.00 7.37 -0.79
C PRO A 42 -9.89 7.42 0.25
N PHE A 43 -8.65 7.30 -0.19
CA PHE A 43 -7.53 7.61 0.69
C PHE A 43 -7.43 9.13 0.77
N ILE A 44 -8.10 9.71 1.77
CA ILE A 44 -8.01 11.13 2.04
C ILE A 44 -6.61 11.42 2.59
N TRP A 45 -5.86 12.22 1.84
CA TRP A 45 -4.59 12.73 2.30
C TRP A 45 -4.83 13.72 3.45
N THR A 46 -4.55 13.30 4.68
CA THR A 46 -4.77 14.13 5.89
C THR A 46 -3.53 14.90 6.32
N ALA A 47 -2.35 14.60 5.76
CA ALA A 47 -1.13 15.30 6.13
C ALA A 47 -1.12 16.70 5.54
N SER A 48 -1.00 17.73 6.38
CA SER A 48 -0.82 19.09 5.88
C SER A 48 0.55 19.25 5.21
N ALA A 49 0.69 20.26 4.35
CA ALA A 49 2.00 20.60 3.77
C ALA A 49 3.07 20.80 4.86
N ASN A 50 2.68 21.38 6.00
CA ASN A 50 3.56 21.58 7.15
C ASN A 50 4.02 20.24 7.76
N ASP A 51 3.13 19.25 7.88
CA ASP A 51 3.48 17.91 8.40
C ASP A 51 4.47 17.18 7.52
N ILE A 52 4.33 17.34 6.19
CA ILE A 52 5.25 16.79 5.19
C ILE A 52 6.63 17.43 5.36
N LEU A 53 6.70 18.76 5.40
CA LEU A 53 7.96 19.50 5.56
C LEU A 53 8.65 19.14 6.88
N ALA A 54 7.90 19.04 7.98
CA ALA A 54 8.44 18.64 9.28
C ALA A 54 8.99 17.20 9.25
N LYS A 55 8.32 16.26 8.57
CA LYS A 55 8.85 14.90 8.37
C LYS A 55 10.15 14.91 7.57
N VAL A 56 10.23 15.66 6.48
CA VAL A 56 11.44 15.76 5.64
C VAL A 56 12.62 16.32 6.46
N THR A 57 12.39 17.38 7.23
CA THR A 57 13.43 17.98 8.09
C THR A 57 13.96 16.98 9.12
N ARG A 58 13.06 16.24 9.79
CA ARG A 58 13.45 15.20 10.75
C ARG A 58 14.27 14.08 10.10
N ALA A 59 13.86 13.62 8.92
CA ALA A 59 14.57 12.58 8.18
C ALA A 59 15.99 13.04 7.79
N LYS A 60 16.14 14.28 7.29
CA LYS A 60 17.45 14.87 6.97
C LYS A 60 18.35 14.96 8.19
N ALA A 61 17.81 15.40 9.33
CA ALA A 61 18.58 15.49 10.57
C ALA A 61 19.01 14.10 11.09
N ALA A 62 18.15 13.09 11.01
CA ALA A 62 18.47 11.72 11.37
C ALA A 62 19.58 11.13 10.48
N LEU A 63 19.48 11.35 9.16
CA LEU A 63 20.50 10.93 8.21
C LEU A 63 21.86 11.58 8.50
N ALA A 64 21.87 12.88 8.81
CA ALA A 64 23.10 13.59 9.16
C ALA A 64 23.76 13.06 10.45
N ARG A 65 22.96 12.67 11.46
CA ARG A 65 23.47 12.06 12.69
C ARG A 65 24.02 10.65 12.46
N SER A 66 23.38 9.86 11.59
CA SER A 66 23.81 8.49 11.26
C SER A 66 25.09 8.46 10.40
N LYS A 67 25.47 9.59 9.80
CA LYS A 67 26.67 9.71 8.95
C LYS A 67 27.91 10.17 9.73
N ARG A 68 27.77 10.45 11.04
CA ARG A 68 28.87 10.69 11.99
C ARG A 68 29.19 9.41 12.72
#